data_AF-A0A7S1UTQ1-F1
#
_entry.id   AF-A0A7S1UTQ1-F1
#
_cell.length_a   1.000
_cell.length_b   1.000
_cell.length_c   1.000
_cell.angle_alpha   90.00
_cell.angle_beta   90.00
_cell.angle_gamma   90.00
#
_symmetry.space_group_name_H-M   'P 1'
#
loop_
_entity.id
_entity.type
_entity.pdbx_description
1 polymer ?
#
loop_
_entity_poly.entity_id
_entity_poly.type
_entity_poly.pdbx_seq_one_letter_code
_entity_poly.pdbx_strand_id
1 'polypeptide(L)'
;RPVVRRASHGLCCDARFAFFRRSDFFLHGNSLGFCFFNNVAIAAKYALHTKRAQRVFVLDWDIHHGNGIQNLTYNDPNVFYFSIHRGHGKTEDEWFYPGTGFIGEVGEGDGTGTNTNVVWKRGGMSNTEYAAAFTEMVLPLVRSYKPDLIIVACGLDAAKGDLLGDCGLSPDMYYTMTESLLQVAGASIPIVVALEGGYNLNVSAQCIEQVALALLDEPFDDRAQKDDHEVPSDTMVWTNRSILPQRISPKWAAKHNEGEGLAQYWNHQSLWAELSRRTKKTTRAAVVSMRKAIRALEKVGINIHDLHT
;
A
#
# COMPACT_ATOMS: atom_id res chain seq x y z
N ARG A 1 -5.30 -19.71 -6.93
CA ARG A 1 -4.74 -21.02 -6.46
C ARG A 1 -3.25 -21.27 -6.82
N PRO A 2 -2.59 -20.67 -7.85
CA PRO A 2 -1.14 -20.89 -8.08
C PRO A 2 -0.20 -19.90 -7.34
N VAL A 3 -0.64 -18.66 -7.09
CA VAL A 3 0.23 -17.57 -6.57
C VAL A 3 0.87 -17.93 -5.22
N VAL A 4 0.07 -18.40 -4.25
CA VAL A 4 0.57 -18.71 -2.91
C VAL A 4 1.45 -19.96 -2.88
N ARG A 5 1.30 -20.87 -3.85
CA ARG A 5 2.08 -22.11 -3.92
C ARG A 5 3.49 -21.87 -4.45
N ARG A 6 3.70 -20.86 -5.31
CA ARG A 6 5.02 -20.45 -5.82
C ARG A 6 5.75 -19.47 -4.89
N ALA A 7 5.04 -18.71 -4.07
CA ALA A 7 5.66 -17.82 -3.07
C ALA A 7 6.51 -18.56 -2.03
N SER A 8 6.29 -19.88 -1.82
CA SER A 8 6.95 -20.64 -0.75
C SER A 8 8.04 -21.61 -1.20
N HIS A 9 8.32 -21.72 -2.50
CA HIS A 9 9.38 -22.58 -3.02
C HIS A 9 10.57 -21.70 -3.38
N GLY A 10 11.34 -21.29 -2.37
CA GLY A 10 12.52 -20.45 -2.50
C GLY A 10 12.34 -19.10 -1.81
N LEU A 11 12.71 -19.03 -0.53
CA LEU A 11 12.94 -17.78 0.21
C LEU A 11 14.24 -17.13 -0.30
N CYS A 12 14.24 -16.75 -1.58
CA CYS A 12 15.16 -15.78 -2.14
C CYS A 12 14.31 -14.57 -2.52
N CYS A 13 14.70 -13.42 -1.98
CA CYS A 13 14.13 -12.09 -2.12
C CYS A 13 13.48 -11.86 -3.51
N ASP A 14 12.15 -11.91 -3.60
CA ASP A 14 11.41 -11.54 -4.80
C ASP A 14 10.06 -10.95 -4.37
N ALA A 15 9.79 -9.70 -4.73
CA ALA A 15 8.44 -9.15 -4.74
C ALA A 15 7.57 -9.95 -5.74
N ARG A 16 6.33 -10.30 -5.36
CA ARG A 16 5.47 -11.17 -6.19
C ARG A 16 4.15 -10.45 -6.54
N PHE A 17 3.82 -10.44 -7.82
CA PHE A 17 2.59 -9.85 -8.35
C PHE A 17 1.48 -10.89 -8.55
N ALA A 18 0.25 -10.54 -8.19
CA ALA A 18 -0.94 -11.33 -8.48
C ALA A 18 -2.00 -10.45 -9.17
N PHE A 19 -2.22 -10.71 -10.47
CA PHE A 19 -3.35 -10.13 -11.18
C PHE A 19 -4.64 -10.84 -10.79
N PHE A 20 -5.54 -10.14 -10.12
CA PHE A 20 -6.95 -10.48 -10.02
C PHE A 20 -7.73 -9.44 -10.82
N ARG A 21 -8.73 -9.87 -11.60
CA ARG A 21 -9.46 -9.00 -12.54
C ARG A 21 -10.67 -8.30 -11.90
N ARG A 22 -10.97 -8.56 -10.62
CA ARG A 22 -12.14 -8.01 -9.91
C ARG A 22 -11.84 -7.90 -8.41
N SER A 23 -12.15 -6.74 -7.86
CA SER A 23 -11.87 -6.25 -6.50
C SER A 23 -12.44 -7.12 -5.37
N ASP A 24 -12.06 -6.85 -4.11
CA ASP A 24 -12.26 -7.66 -2.88
C ASP A 24 -13.11 -6.96 -1.77
N PHE A 25 -14.38 -7.36 -1.60
CA PHE A 25 -15.28 -6.96 -0.50
C PHE A 25 -16.31 -8.09 -0.25
N PHE A 26 -16.11 -8.93 0.76
CA PHE A 26 -16.99 -10.07 1.09
C PHE A 26 -17.62 -9.97 2.48
N LEU A 27 -18.96 -9.92 2.56
CA LEU A 27 -19.69 -9.99 3.82
C LEU A 27 -20.58 -11.24 3.80
N HIS A 28 -20.26 -12.24 4.65
CA HIS A 28 -21.15 -13.32 5.08
C HIS A 28 -22.11 -13.89 4.00
N GLY A 29 -21.58 -14.37 2.88
CA GLY A 29 -22.37 -15.09 1.87
C GLY A 29 -23.03 -14.22 0.79
N ASN A 30 -22.80 -12.90 0.78
CA ASN A 30 -23.25 -11.99 -0.27
C ASN A 30 -22.05 -11.37 -1.02
N SER A 31 -22.05 -11.48 -2.35
CA SER A 31 -21.15 -10.72 -3.22
C SER A 31 -21.55 -9.23 -3.20
N LEU A 32 -20.63 -8.34 -2.86
CA LEU A 32 -20.83 -6.89 -2.84
C LEU A 32 -19.67 -6.23 -3.61
N GLY A 33 -19.90 -5.08 -4.24
CA GLY A 33 -18.82 -4.29 -4.85
C GLY A 33 -18.01 -4.96 -5.97
N PHE A 34 -18.65 -5.83 -6.77
CA PHE A 34 -18.04 -6.64 -7.85
C PHE A 34 -17.19 -7.85 -7.40
N CYS A 35 -17.20 -8.18 -6.11
CA CYS A 35 -16.34 -9.17 -5.47
C CYS A 35 -17.07 -10.50 -5.19
N PHE A 36 -16.47 -11.64 -5.54
CA PHE A 36 -17.06 -12.97 -5.33
C PHE A 36 -16.34 -13.81 -4.27
N PHE A 37 -15.03 -13.62 -4.13
CA PHE A 37 -14.17 -14.25 -3.13
C PHE A 37 -13.21 -13.17 -2.61
N ASN A 38 -12.87 -13.20 -1.31
CA ASN A 38 -11.92 -12.26 -0.73
C ASN A 38 -10.49 -12.82 -0.87
N ASN A 39 -9.81 -12.47 -1.95
CA ASN A 39 -8.52 -13.07 -2.31
C ASN A 39 -7.46 -12.75 -1.26
N VAL A 40 -7.41 -11.51 -0.80
CA VAL A 40 -6.45 -11.01 0.20
C VAL A 40 -6.64 -11.70 1.55
N ALA A 41 -7.87 -11.75 2.09
CA ALA A 41 -8.13 -12.41 3.37
C ALA A 41 -7.88 -13.93 3.28
N ILE A 42 -8.25 -14.57 2.16
CA ILE A 42 -7.94 -15.99 1.93
C ILE A 42 -6.43 -16.20 1.91
N ALA A 43 -5.66 -15.34 1.24
CA ALA A 43 -4.20 -15.45 1.18
C ALA A 43 -3.57 -15.29 2.57
N ALA A 44 -4.01 -14.32 3.36
CA ALA A 44 -3.55 -14.10 4.74
C ALA A 44 -3.82 -15.33 5.62
N LYS A 45 -5.08 -15.80 5.66
CA LYS A 45 -5.47 -16.98 6.45
C LYS A 45 -4.76 -18.24 5.98
N TYR A 46 -4.55 -18.41 4.67
CA TYR A 46 -3.81 -19.54 4.13
C TYR A 46 -2.34 -19.51 4.53
N ALA A 47 -1.68 -18.33 4.52
CA ALA A 47 -0.30 -18.18 4.97
C ALA A 47 -0.14 -18.59 6.44
N LEU A 48 -1.06 -18.14 7.31
CA LEU A 48 -1.11 -18.53 8.72
C LEU A 48 -1.37 -20.03 8.90
N HIS A 49 -2.42 -20.56 8.27
CA HIS A 49 -2.81 -21.97 8.37
C HIS A 49 -1.70 -22.92 7.91
N THR A 50 -0.97 -22.54 6.84
CA THR A 50 0.15 -23.33 6.33
C THR A 50 1.48 -23.02 7.02
N LYS A 51 1.47 -22.19 8.07
CA LYS A 51 2.64 -21.79 8.87
C LYS A 51 3.77 -21.16 8.02
N ARG A 52 3.40 -20.51 6.91
CA ARG A 52 4.31 -19.75 6.07
C ARG A 52 4.55 -18.33 6.58
N ALA A 53 3.62 -17.84 7.41
CA ALA A 53 3.75 -16.63 8.21
C ALA A 53 3.11 -16.90 9.58
N GLN A 54 3.58 -16.21 10.62
CA GLN A 54 2.93 -16.15 11.93
C GLN A 54 2.18 -14.83 12.13
N ARG A 55 2.63 -13.76 11.48
CA ARG A 55 1.98 -12.44 11.45
C ARG A 55 1.88 -11.95 10.01
N VAL A 56 0.68 -11.57 9.59
CA VAL A 56 0.43 -11.01 8.25
C VAL A 56 -0.03 -9.57 8.41
N PHE A 57 0.57 -8.64 7.67
CA PHE A 57 0.09 -7.27 7.57
C PHE A 57 -0.63 -7.09 6.23
N VAL A 58 -1.91 -6.79 6.27
CA VAL A 58 -2.71 -6.45 5.09
C VAL A 58 -2.80 -4.93 5.00
N LEU A 59 -2.20 -4.39 3.95
CA LEU A 59 -2.32 -2.97 3.59
C LEU A 59 -3.35 -2.85 2.46
N ASP A 60 -4.46 -2.20 2.75
CA ASP A 60 -5.49 -1.87 1.78
C ASP A 60 -5.43 -0.39 1.45
N TRP A 61 -5.06 -0.08 0.21
CA TRP A 61 -5.03 1.30 -0.30
C TRP A 61 -6.06 1.55 -1.40
N ASP A 62 -6.96 0.58 -1.65
CA ASP A 62 -8.14 0.82 -2.47
C ASP A 62 -8.95 1.96 -1.85
N ILE A 63 -9.49 2.85 -2.69
CA ILE A 63 -10.21 4.01 -2.16
C ILE A 63 -11.49 3.62 -1.43
N HIS A 64 -12.00 2.41 -1.65
CA HIS A 64 -13.15 1.85 -0.96
C HIS A 64 -12.70 0.96 0.19
N HIS A 65 -13.37 1.07 1.33
CA HIS A 65 -13.03 0.27 2.50
C HIS A 65 -13.19 -1.24 2.27
N GLY A 66 -12.12 -2.02 2.51
CA GLY A 66 -12.03 -3.49 2.56
C GLY A 66 -12.89 -4.18 3.61
N ASN A 67 -14.18 -3.87 3.67
CA ASN A 67 -15.13 -4.36 4.68
C ASN A 67 -15.13 -5.88 4.82
N GLY A 68 -14.91 -6.60 3.73
CA GLY A 68 -14.78 -8.05 3.81
C GLY A 68 -13.47 -8.54 4.38
N ILE A 69 -12.37 -7.86 4.08
CA ILE A 69 -11.07 -8.18 4.67
C ILE A 69 -11.18 -7.94 6.18
N GLN A 70 -11.60 -6.72 6.55
CA GLN A 70 -11.86 -6.31 7.93
C GLN A 70 -12.66 -7.38 8.68
N ASN A 71 -13.84 -7.76 8.18
CA ASN A 71 -14.71 -8.71 8.88
C ASN A 71 -14.10 -10.11 9.03
N LEU A 72 -13.36 -10.60 8.04
CA LEU A 72 -12.75 -11.94 8.09
C LEU A 72 -11.52 -11.99 9.00
N THR A 73 -10.92 -10.83 9.29
CA THR A 73 -9.71 -10.72 10.12
C THR A 73 -9.94 -10.03 11.46
N TYR A 74 -11.15 -9.51 11.72
CA TYR A 74 -11.46 -8.60 12.83
C TYR A 74 -11.10 -9.12 14.24
N ASN A 75 -11.11 -10.45 14.40
CA ASN A 75 -10.87 -11.12 15.68
C ASN A 75 -9.52 -11.86 15.70
N ASP A 76 -8.74 -11.76 14.62
CA ASP A 76 -7.50 -12.52 14.45
C ASP A 76 -6.28 -11.69 14.89
N PRO A 77 -5.63 -12.02 16.03
CA PRO A 77 -4.46 -11.29 16.50
C PRO A 77 -3.25 -11.38 15.55
N ASN A 78 -3.26 -12.32 14.60
CA ASN A 78 -2.15 -12.63 13.70
C ASN A 78 -2.32 -11.99 12.32
N VAL A 79 -3.40 -11.24 12.09
CA VAL A 79 -3.57 -10.44 10.87
C VAL A 79 -3.81 -8.99 11.26
N PHE A 80 -2.86 -8.11 10.97
CA PHE A 80 -3.07 -6.68 11.07
C PHE A 80 -3.68 -6.17 9.78
N TYR A 81 -4.89 -5.61 9.82
CA TYR A 81 -5.54 -4.97 8.69
C TYR A 81 -5.46 -3.45 8.82
N PHE A 82 -4.92 -2.80 7.79
CA PHE A 82 -4.82 -1.35 7.69
C PHE A 82 -5.46 -0.91 6.39
N SER A 83 -6.45 -0.02 6.44
CA SER A 83 -7.13 0.50 5.26
C SER A 83 -7.04 2.01 5.17
N ILE A 84 -6.76 2.53 3.98
CA ILE A 84 -6.85 3.95 3.64
C ILE A 84 -7.96 4.11 2.61
N HIS A 85 -9.09 4.68 3.00
CA HIS A 85 -10.25 4.76 2.13
C HIS A 85 -11.02 6.05 2.32
N ARG A 86 -11.84 6.40 1.33
CA ARG A 86 -12.85 7.45 1.48
C ARG A 86 -14.03 6.90 2.26
N GLY A 87 -14.42 7.64 3.30
CA GLY A 87 -15.60 7.37 4.08
C GLY A 87 -16.72 8.36 3.76
N HIS A 88 -17.83 8.19 4.47
CA HIS A 88 -18.92 9.17 4.45
C HIS A 88 -18.46 10.52 4.99
N GLY A 89 -18.87 11.58 4.30
CA GLY A 89 -18.80 12.94 4.84
C GLY A 89 -19.90 13.22 5.87
N LYS A 90 -20.13 14.50 6.14
CA LYS A 90 -21.11 14.99 7.12
C LYS A 90 -22.53 15.09 6.56
N THR A 91 -22.68 15.20 5.24
CA THR A 91 -24.00 15.29 4.59
C THR A 91 -24.35 14.02 3.84
N GLU A 92 -25.65 13.80 3.57
CA GLU A 92 -26.12 12.66 2.78
C GLU A 92 -25.53 12.65 1.36
N ASP A 93 -25.25 13.82 0.80
CA ASP A 93 -24.59 13.98 -0.52
C ASP A 93 -23.10 13.59 -0.50
N GLU A 94 -22.50 13.41 0.68
CA GLU A 94 -21.12 12.96 0.85
C GLU A 94 -21.03 11.46 1.15
N TRP A 95 -22.08 10.70 0.84
CA TRP A 95 -22.07 9.25 0.90
C TRP A 95 -21.02 8.67 -0.06
N PHE A 96 -20.36 7.59 0.36
CA PHE A 96 -19.32 6.91 -0.40
C PHE A 96 -19.37 5.41 -0.11
N TYR A 97 -19.35 4.60 -1.15
CA TYR A 97 -19.44 3.15 -1.03
C TYR A 97 -18.19 2.60 -0.30
N PRO A 98 -18.29 1.53 0.52
CA PRO A 98 -19.49 0.80 0.94
C PRO A 98 -20.20 1.38 2.17
N GLY A 99 -19.66 2.44 2.76
CA GLY A 99 -20.21 3.03 3.98
C GLY A 99 -19.88 2.33 5.29
N THR A 100 -18.70 1.71 5.34
CA THR A 100 -18.15 1.04 6.53
C THR A 100 -16.69 1.50 6.71
N GLY A 101 -15.98 1.01 7.73
CA GLY A 101 -14.58 1.37 7.95
C GLY A 101 -14.42 2.57 8.88
N PHE A 102 -15.24 2.64 9.93
CA PHE A 102 -15.17 3.79 10.84
C PHE A 102 -13.88 3.78 11.66
N ILE A 103 -13.36 4.98 11.99
CA ILE A 103 -12.12 5.17 12.78
C ILE A 103 -12.14 4.40 14.12
N GLY A 104 -13.32 4.19 14.70
CA GLY A 104 -13.48 3.47 15.98
C GLY A 104 -13.43 1.95 15.88
N GLU A 105 -13.43 1.40 14.66
CA GLU A 105 -13.42 -0.04 14.41
C GLU A 105 -11.99 -0.58 14.54
N VAL A 106 -11.62 -1.02 15.73
CA VAL A 106 -10.23 -1.41 16.06
C VAL A 106 -10.04 -2.92 16.25
N GLY A 107 -10.98 -3.74 15.81
CA GLY A 107 -10.99 -5.19 16.03
C GLY A 107 -11.59 -5.58 17.38
N GLU A 108 -11.93 -6.85 17.53
CA GLU A 108 -12.60 -7.38 18.73
C GLU A 108 -11.93 -8.64 19.26
N GLY A 109 -12.23 -8.99 20.52
CA GLY A 109 -11.65 -10.15 21.19
C GLY A 109 -10.11 -10.08 21.21
N ASP A 110 -9.47 -11.17 20.78
CA ASP A 110 -8.01 -11.26 20.68
C ASP A 110 -7.44 -10.37 19.57
N GLY A 111 -8.25 -10.05 18.54
CA GLY A 111 -7.90 -9.15 17.45
C GLY A 111 -7.98 -7.67 17.79
N THR A 112 -8.42 -7.27 19.00
CA THR A 112 -8.46 -5.85 19.36
C THR A 112 -7.07 -5.21 19.25
N GLY A 113 -6.99 -4.19 18.41
CA GLY A 113 -5.77 -3.47 18.08
C GLY A 113 -5.12 -3.90 16.78
N THR A 114 -5.65 -4.90 16.08
CA THR A 114 -5.12 -5.37 14.78
C THR A 114 -5.92 -4.87 13.59
N ASN A 115 -6.73 -3.82 13.79
CA ASN A 115 -7.51 -3.16 12.76
C ASN A 115 -7.32 -1.64 12.86
N THR A 116 -6.95 -0.98 11.77
CA THR A 116 -6.83 0.48 11.70
C THR A 116 -7.43 0.99 10.40
N ASN A 117 -8.36 1.94 10.53
CA ASN A 117 -9.01 2.61 9.41
C ASN A 117 -8.57 4.07 9.34
N VAL A 118 -7.93 4.44 8.23
CA VAL A 118 -7.67 5.83 7.84
C VAL A 118 -8.76 6.30 6.90
N VAL A 119 -9.59 7.24 7.37
CA VAL A 119 -10.82 7.63 6.67
C VAL A 119 -10.70 9.03 6.08
N TRP A 120 -10.76 9.13 4.74
CA TRP A 120 -10.91 10.40 4.04
C TRP A 120 -12.35 10.85 4.08
N LYS A 121 -12.60 11.98 4.78
CA LYS A 121 -13.95 12.55 4.93
C LYS A 121 -14.47 13.28 3.69
N ARG A 122 -13.63 13.40 2.65
CA ARG A 122 -13.93 14.05 1.37
C ARG A 122 -13.05 13.47 0.27
N GLY A 123 -13.44 13.69 -0.99
CA GLY A 123 -12.57 13.46 -2.14
C GLY A 123 -11.46 14.51 -2.27
N GLY A 124 -10.67 14.40 -3.34
CA GLY A 124 -9.58 15.30 -3.68
C GLY A 124 -8.26 15.05 -2.93
N MET A 125 -8.13 13.92 -2.23
CA MET A 125 -6.88 13.53 -1.58
C MET A 125 -5.79 13.36 -2.62
N SER A 126 -4.60 13.92 -2.34
CA SER A 126 -3.48 13.96 -3.27
C SER A 126 -2.30 13.13 -2.76
N ASN A 127 -1.17 13.23 -3.47
CA ASN A 127 0.10 12.64 -3.05
C ASN A 127 0.49 13.06 -1.63
N THR A 128 0.17 14.28 -1.20
CA THR A 128 0.50 14.78 0.13
C THR A 128 -0.19 13.97 1.23
N GLU A 129 -1.51 13.76 1.12
CA GLU A 129 -2.28 13.05 2.13
C GLU A 129 -1.87 11.58 2.23
N TYR A 130 -1.66 10.92 1.09
CA TYR A 130 -1.21 9.54 1.06
C TYR A 130 0.21 9.41 1.60
N ALA A 131 1.12 10.33 1.26
CA ALA A 131 2.46 10.31 1.82
C ALA A 131 2.44 10.47 3.34
N ALA A 132 1.59 11.36 3.88
CA ALA A 132 1.42 11.51 5.31
C ALA A 132 0.80 10.26 5.97
N ALA A 133 -0.23 9.64 5.39
CA ALA A 133 -0.76 8.38 5.90
C ALA A 133 0.33 7.29 5.97
N PHE A 134 1.21 7.25 4.96
CA PHE A 134 2.32 6.31 4.94
C PHE A 134 3.37 6.62 6.02
N THR A 135 3.89 7.85 6.05
CA THR A 135 4.98 8.23 6.96
C THR A 135 4.55 8.22 8.41
N GLU A 136 3.32 8.68 8.70
CA GLU A 136 2.83 8.86 10.06
C GLU A 136 2.17 7.60 10.63
N MET A 137 1.66 6.69 9.78
CA MET A 137 0.90 5.52 10.25
C MET A 137 1.38 4.20 9.65
N VAL A 138 1.33 4.02 8.32
CA VAL A 138 1.62 2.70 7.70
C VAL A 138 3.03 2.21 8.05
N LEU A 139 4.06 3.02 7.76
CA LEU A 139 5.45 2.60 7.93
C LEU A 139 5.81 2.37 9.40
N PRO A 140 5.43 3.23 10.36
CA PRO A 140 5.61 2.94 11.78
C PRO A 140 4.89 1.67 12.25
N LEU A 141 3.64 1.45 11.83
CA LEU A 141 2.87 0.27 12.21
C LEU A 141 3.50 -1.01 11.68
N VAL A 142 3.97 -1.03 10.42
CA VAL A 142 4.67 -2.20 9.86
C VAL A 142 5.93 -2.51 10.67
N ARG A 143 6.74 -1.49 11.02
CA ARG A 143 7.96 -1.67 11.84
C ARG A 143 7.67 -2.22 13.23
N SER A 144 6.58 -1.77 13.84
CA SER A 144 6.19 -2.16 15.19
C SER A 144 5.54 -3.54 15.25
N TYR A 145 4.63 -3.82 14.30
CA TYR A 145 3.95 -5.11 14.17
C TYR A 145 4.89 -6.23 13.74
N LYS A 146 5.96 -5.90 12.99
CA LYS A 146 6.98 -6.83 12.48
C LYS A 146 6.34 -8.03 11.77
N PRO A 147 5.59 -7.82 10.67
CA PRO A 147 4.97 -8.94 9.98
C PRO A 147 6.00 -9.89 9.36
N ASP A 148 5.61 -11.14 9.14
CA ASP A 148 6.40 -12.11 8.37
C ASP A 148 5.97 -12.12 6.88
N LEU A 149 4.86 -11.45 6.55
CA LEU A 149 4.32 -11.30 5.19
C LEU A 149 3.49 -10.01 5.13
N ILE A 150 3.68 -9.23 4.07
CA ILE A 150 2.81 -8.10 3.74
C ILE A 150 1.99 -8.46 2.50
N ILE A 151 0.68 -8.23 2.56
CA ILE A 151 -0.22 -8.37 1.40
C ILE A 151 -0.85 -7.00 1.15
N VAL A 152 -0.69 -6.49 -0.07
CA VAL A 152 -1.30 -5.23 -0.50
C VAL A 152 -2.56 -5.53 -1.29
N ALA A 153 -3.72 -5.11 -0.77
CA ALA A 153 -4.96 -4.97 -1.52
C ALA A 153 -4.82 -3.69 -2.36
N CYS A 154 -4.45 -3.88 -3.62
CA CYS A 154 -3.94 -2.84 -4.50
C CYS A 154 -5.05 -2.30 -5.40
N GLY A 155 -5.90 -1.44 -4.83
CA GLY A 155 -6.82 -0.63 -5.62
C GLY A 155 -6.10 0.55 -6.28
N LEU A 156 -6.50 0.88 -7.50
CA LEU A 156 -5.90 1.95 -8.31
C LEU A 156 -6.90 3.11 -8.54
N ASP A 157 -8.04 3.07 -7.86
CA ASP A 157 -9.15 4.00 -8.01
C ASP A 157 -9.01 5.29 -7.20
N ALA A 158 -8.01 5.39 -6.31
CA ALA A 158 -7.58 6.67 -5.74
C ALA A 158 -6.84 7.57 -6.76
N ALA A 159 -6.52 7.05 -7.95
CA ALA A 159 -5.72 7.74 -8.95
C ALA A 159 -6.47 8.92 -9.60
N LYS A 160 -5.72 9.98 -9.92
CA LYS A 160 -6.23 11.13 -10.68
C LYS A 160 -6.77 10.67 -12.02
N GLY A 161 -8.08 10.87 -12.24
CA GLY A 161 -8.77 10.47 -13.47
C GLY A 161 -9.45 9.11 -13.39
N ASP A 162 -9.44 8.42 -12.25
CA ASP A 162 -10.37 7.34 -12.00
C ASP A 162 -11.83 7.83 -12.03
N LEU A 163 -12.76 6.93 -12.35
CA LEU A 163 -14.17 7.25 -12.53
C LEU A 163 -14.97 7.29 -11.22
N LEU A 164 -14.49 6.64 -10.16
CA LEU A 164 -15.25 6.40 -8.92
C LEU A 164 -14.57 6.97 -7.67
N GLY A 165 -13.25 6.97 -7.57
CA GLY A 165 -12.58 7.31 -6.32
C GLY A 165 -12.50 8.80 -5.97
N ASP A 166 -12.59 9.69 -6.97
CA ASP A 166 -12.59 11.15 -6.77
C ASP A 166 -11.42 11.61 -5.88
N CYS A 167 -10.22 11.12 -6.21
CA CYS A 167 -8.95 11.51 -5.61
C CYS A 167 -7.95 11.93 -6.69
N GLY A 168 -6.86 12.55 -6.27
CA GLY A 168 -5.83 13.16 -7.11
C GLY A 168 -4.49 12.44 -7.05
N LEU A 169 -4.45 11.15 -6.70
CA LEU A 169 -3.20 10.42 -6.55
C LEU A 169 -2.52 10.22 -7.91
N SER A 170 -1.26 10.62 -8.06
CA SER A 170 -0.55 10.39 -9.32
C SER A 170 -0.13 8.91 -9.45
N PRO A 171 0.01 8.38 -10.68
CA PRO A 171 0.63 7.07 -10.90
C PRO A 171 1.96 6.91 -10.16
N ASP A 172 2.82 7.93 -10.22
CA ASP A 172 4.13 7.97 -9.55
C ASP A 172 4.06 7.79 -8.02
N MET A 173 2.96 8.21 -7.41
CA MET A 173 2.77 8.02 -5.98
C MET A 173 2.58 6.54 -5.64
N TYR A 174 2.06 5.71 -6.55
CA TYR A 174 2.01 4.25 -6.37
C TYR A 174 3.41 3.62 -6.38
N TYR A 175 4.34 4.13 -7.20
CA TYR A 175 5.75 3.76 -7.11
C TYR A 175 6.30 4.13 -5.72
N THR A 176 6.09 5.39 -5.30
CA THR A 176 6.63 5.91 -4.03
C THR A 176 6.11 5.15 -2.81
N MET A 177 4.80 4.86 -2.77
CA MET A 177 4.18 4.04 -1.73
C MET A 177 4.79 2.64 -1.69
N THR A 178 4.92 1.99 -2.85
CA THR A 178 5.49 0.65 -2.98
C THR A 178 6.96 0.61 -2.56
N GLU A 179 7.77 1.56 -3.03
CA GLU A 179 9.19 1.68 -2.68
C GLU A 179 9.37 1.91 -1.18
N SER A 180 8.58 2.81 -0.57
CA SER A 180 8.65 3.06 0.87
C SER A 180 8.32 1.82 1.70
N LEU A 181 7.37 1.00 1.24
CA LEU A 181 7.01 -0.27 1.87
C LEU A 181 8.13 -1.30 1.73
N LEU A 182 8.73 -1.42 0.54
CA LEU A 182 9.90 -2.28 0.28
C LEU A 182 11.09 -1.89 1.18
N GLN A 183 11.35 -0.60 1.36
CA GLN A 183 12.43 -0.13 2.24
C GLN A 183 12.23 -0.55 3.70
N VAL A 184 10.98 -0.54 4.19
CA VAL A 184 10.66 -1.00 5.56
C VAL A 184 10.66 -2.52 5.66
N ALA A 185 10.17 -3.21 4.64
CA ALA A 185 10.16 -4.67 4.56
C ALA A 185 11.59 -5.25 4.50
N GLY A 186 12.49 -4.55 3.81
CA GLY A 186 13.84 -5.01 3.52
C GLY A 186 13.83 -6.34 2.75
N ALA A 187 14.94 -7.08 2.82
CA ALA A 187 15.05 -8.39 2.20
C ALA A 187 14.30 -9.51 2.97
N SER A 188 13.78 -9.21 4.16
CA SER A 188 13.31 -10.22 5.12
C SER A 188 11.81 -10.45 5.08
N ILE A 189 11.02 -9.45 4.66
CA ILE A 189 9.56 -9.53 4.66
C ILE A 189 9.07 -9.57 3.22
N PRO A 190 8.54 -10.72 2.73
CA PRO A 190 7.96 -10.79 1.40
C PRO A 190 6.74 -9.86 1.29
N ILE A 191 6.61 -9.19 0.14
CA ILE A 191 5.44 -8.39 -0.24
C ILE A 191 4.72 -9.08 -1.40
N VAL A 192 3.40 -9.25 -1.24
CA VAL A 192 2.50 -9.73 -2.29
C VAL A 192 1.53 -8.61 -2.64
N VAL A 193 1.42 -8.28 -3.92
CA VAL A 193 0.45 -7.30 -4.41
C VAL A 193 -0.70 -8.02 -5.11
N ALA A 194 -1.94 -7.75 -4.69
CA ALA A 194 -3.17 -8.27 -5.28
C ALA A 194 -3.98 -7.10 -5.85
N LEU A 195 -4.20 -7.07 -7.17
CA LEU A 195 -4.96 -6.00 -7.82
C LEU A 195 -6.43 -6.01 -7.39
N GLU A 196 -6.96 -4.82 -7.03
CA GLU A 196 -8.35 -4.59 -6.61
C GLU A 196 -9.11 -3.65 -7.57
N GLY A 197 -9.60 -2.49 -7.09
CA GLY A 197 -10.29 -1.47 -7.86
C GLY A 197 -9.40 -0.71 -8.85
N GLY A 198 -10.02 0.18 -9.62
CA GLY A 198 -9.40 0.89 -10.74
C GLY A 198 -10.27 0.77 -12.00
N TYR A 199 -10.94 1.87 -12.34
CA TYR A 199 -12.05 1.87 -13.30
C TYR A 199 -11.76 2.71 -14.55
N ASN A 200 -10.63 3.43 -14.57
CA ASN A 200 -10.07 4.01 -15.79
C ASN A 200 -8.86 3.19 -16.26
N LEU A 201 -9.04 2.40 -17.32
CA LEU A 201 -8.01 1.46 -17.83
C LEU A 201 -6.66 2.13 -18.12
N ASN A 202 -6.65 3.34 -18.67
CA ASN A 202 -5.41 4.04 -19.01
C ASN A 202 -4.66 4.46 -17.74
N VAL A 203 -5.39 5.00 -16.77
CA VAL A 203 -4.82 5.41 -15.48
C VAL A 203 -4.37 4.19 -14.68
N SER A 204 -5.20 3.15 -14.60
CA SER A 204 -4.86 1.89 -13.93
C SER A 204 -3.64 1.22 -14.55
N ALA A 205 -3.47 1.26 -15.88
CA ALA A 205 -2.26 0.75 -16.54
C ALA A 205 -1.00 1.52 -16.11
N GLN A 206 -1.07 2.85 -16.03
CA GLN A 206 0.05 3.68 -15.55
C GLN A 206 0.35 3.41 -14.08
N CYS A 207 -0.66 3.35 -13.21
CA CYS A 207 -0.46 3.08 -11.79
C CYS A 207 0.14 1.70 -11.55
N ILE A 208 -0.34 0.67 -12.25
CA ILE A 208 0.17 -0.70 -12.06
C ILE A 208 1.59 -0.88 -12.61
N GLU A 209 1.94 -0.16 -13.68
CA GLU A 209 3.31 -0.07 -14.16
C GLU A 209 4.23 0.50 -13.08
N GLN A 210 3.82 1.60 -12.42
CA GLN A 210 4.59 2.23 -11.34
C GLN A 210 4.80 1.30 -10.14
N VAL A 211 3.76 0.53 -9.75
CA VAL A 211 3.91 -0.52 -8.72
C VAL A 211 4.90 -1.59 -9.18
N ALA A 212 4.79 -2.07 -10.42
CA ALA A 212 5.66 -3.12 -10.95
C ALA A 212 7.13 -2.67 -11.01
N LEU A 213 7.39 -1.44 -11.46
CA LEU A 213 8.74 -0.85 -11.50
C LEU A 213 9.37 -0.82 -10.11
N ALA A 214 8.64 -0.34 -9.09
CA ALA A 214 9.14 -0.33 -7.71
C ALA A 214 9.45 -1.76 -7.20
N LEU A 215 8.59 -2.74 -7.48
CA LEU A 215 8.82 -4.14 -7.08
C LEU A 215 10.02 -4.78 -7.78
N LEU A 216 10.36 -4.33 -8.98
CA LEU A 216 11.52 -4.78 -9.75
C LEU A 216 12.81 -4.04 -9.40
N ASP A 217 12.78 -3.08 -8.46
CA ASP A 217 13.91 -2.18 -8.15
C ASP A 217 14.38 -1.39 -9.38
N GLU A 218 13.46 -1.10 -10.31
CA GLU A 218 13.71 -0.26 -11.48
C GLU A 218 13.70 1.22 -11.06
N PRO A 219 14.60 2.05 -11.60
CA PRO A 219 14.71 3.44 -11.17
C PRO A 219 13.46 4.24 -11.55
N PHE A 220 12.99 5.04 -10.60
CA PHE A 220 11.96 6.05 -10.84
C PHE A 220 12.40 7.05 -11.93
N ASP A 221 11.59 7.24 -12.97
CA ASP A 221 11.85 8.23 -14.01
C ASP A 221 11.33 9.62 -13.57
N ASP A 222 12.21 10.39 -12.92
CA ASP A 222 11.92 11.74 -12.45
C ASP A 222 11.69 12.77 -13.58
N ARG A 223 12.01 12.44 -14.84
CA ARG A 223 11.89 13.35 -15.98
C ARG A 223 10.44 13.63 -16.39
N ALA A 224 9.50 12.81 -15.93
CA ALA A 224 8.06 13.00 -16.12
C ALA A 224 7.44 13.99 -15.12
N GLN A 225 8.16 14.38 -14.05
CA GLN A 225 7.69 15.36 -13.08
C GLN A 225 7.68 16.77 -13.68
N LYS A 226 6.59 17.12 -14.37
CA LYS A 226 6.29 18.50 -14.80
C LYS A 226 5.22 19.19 -13.96
N ASP A 227 4.63 18.50 -12.99
CA ASP A 227 3.68 19.11 -12.08
C ASP A 227 4.43 19.68 -10.87
N ASP A 228 4.72 20.99 -10.95
CA ASP A 228 5.10 21.83 -9.82
C ASP A 228 4.02 21.69 -8.73
N HIS A 229 4.36 21.07 -7.60
CA HIS A 229 3.46 21.00 -6.46
C HIS A 229 4.14 21.62 -5.24
N GLU A 230 4.06 22.94 -5.17
CA GLU A 230 3.99 23.60 -3.88
C GLU A 230 2.75 23.02 -3.17
N VAL A 231 2.98 22.19 -2.16
CA VAL A 231 1.90 21.63 -1.35
C VAL A 231 1.23 22.81 -0.64
N PRO A 232 -0.06 23.11 -0.91
CA PRO A 232 -0.71 24.23 -0.26
C PRO A 232 -0.65 24.04 1.27
N SER A 233 -0.34 25.09 2.02
CA SER A 233 -0.25 25.03 3.49
C SER A 233 -1.52 24.44 4.12
N ASP A 234 -2.67 24.71 3.50
CA ASP A 234 -3.99 24.29 3.96
C ASP A 234 -4.18 22.78 3.84
N THR A 235 -3.56 22.14 2.84
CA THR A 235 -3.49 20.69 2.65
C THR A 235 -2.75 20.05 3.81
N MET A 236 -1.58 20.58 4.18
CA MET A 236 -0.79 20.06 5.31
C MET A 236 -1.51 20.23 6.66
N VAL A 237 -2.13 21.40 6.89
CA VAL A 237 -2.92 21.66 8.11
C VAL A 237 -4.12 20.73 8.18
N TRP A 238 -4.79 20.47 7.05
CA TRP A 238 -5.90 19.53 6.98
C TRP A 238 -5.45 18.11 7.28
N THR A 239 -4.34 17.65 6.69
CA THR A 239 -3.72 16.35 6.91
C THR A 239 -3.42 16.13 8.40
N ASN A 240 -2.74 17.08 9.03
CA ASN A 240 -2.41 16.98 10.46
C ASN A 240 -3.66 16.95 11.34
N ARG A 241 -4.70 17.71 11.00
CA ARG A 241 -5.97 17.70 11.74
C ARG A 241 -6.83 16.47 11.47
N SER A 242 -6.64 15.79 10.35
CA SER A 242 -7.53 14.71 9.91
C SER A 242 -6.92 13.32 10.12
N ILE A 243 -5.61 13.16 9.98
CA ILE A 243 -4.88 11.89 10.14
C ILE A 243 -4.42 11.68 11.59
N LEU A 244 -3.79 12.69 12.22
CA LEU A 244 -3.21 12.51 13.56
C LEU A 244 -4.23 12.17 14.66
N PRO A 245 -5.49 12.65 14.62
CA PRO A 245 -6.49 12.25 15.61
C PRO A 245 -7.08 10.85 15.38
N GLN A 246 -6.74 10.18 14.27
CA GLN A 246 -7.24 8.83 14.00
C GLN A 246 -6.58 7.86 14.98
N ARG A 247 -7.41 7.13 15.72
CA ARG A 247 -6.97 6.42 16.92
C ARG A 247 -6.37 5.07 16.55
N ILE A 248 -5.11 4.87 16.90
CA ILE A 248 -4.58 3.53 17.10
C ILE A 248 -5.12 3.00 18.45
N SER A 249 -5.54 1.74 18.51
CA SER A 249 -6.09 1.14 19.73
C SER A 249 -5.15 1.32 20.94
N PRO A 250 -5.63 1.83 22.09
CA PRO A 250 -4.80 1.94 23.30
C PRO A 250 -4.21 0.60 23.75
N LYS A 251 -4.94 -0.52 23.55
CA LYS A 251 -4.42 -1.86 23.84
C LYS A 251 -3.23 -2.22 22.94
N TRP A 252 -3.28 -1.84 21.67
CA TRP A 252 -2.18 -2.08 20.74
C TRP A 252 -0.97 -1.21 21.11
N ALA A 253 -1.18 0.09 21.35
CA ALA A 253 -0.12 1.02 21.75
C ALA A 253 0.55 0.61 23.07
N ALA A 254 -0.23 0.11 24.05
CA ALA A 254 0.29 -0.40 25.31
C ALA A 254 1.08 -1.71 25.13
N LYS A 255 0.62 -2.62 24.26
CA LYS A 255 1.30 -3.88 23.97
C LYS A 255 2.61 -3.68 23.21
N HIS A 256 2.71 -2.63 22.40
CA HIS A 256 3.88 -2.33 21.55
C HIS A 256 4.71 -1.15 22.05
N ASN A 257 4.47 -0.70 23.29
CA ASN A 257 5.25 0.28 24.05
C ASN A 257 5.52 1.60 23.31
N GLU A 258 4.51 2.13 22.62
CA GLU A 258 4.66 3.28 21.73
C GLU A 258 4.41 4.65 22.40
N GLY A 259 4.39 4.71 23.74
CA GLY A 259 4.03 5.90 24.52
C GLY A 259 4.86 7.17 24.27
N GLU A 260 6.03 7.06 23.62
CA GLU A 260 6.86 8.19 23.19
C GLU A 260 7.35 8.04 21.72
N GLY A 261 7.01 6.92 21.08
CA GLY A 261 7.72 6.42 19.91
C GLY A 261 7.23 6.94 18.56
N LEU A 262 5.94 7.27 18.43
CA LEU A 262 5.38 7.84 17.21
C LEU A 262 5.65 9.34 17.09
N ALA A 263 5.69 10.06 18.22
CA ALA A 263 5.92 11.51 18.28
C ALA A 263 7.28 11.96 17.71
N GLN A 264 8.29 11.10 17.76
CA GLN A 264 9.64 11.34 17.21
C GLN A 264 9.73 11.18 15.69
N TYR A 265 8.79 10.49 15.04
CA TYR A 265 8.72 10.40 13.58
C TYR A 265 8.07 11.65 12.94
N TRP A 266 7.46 12.51 13.75
CA TRP A 266 6.74 13.73 13.32
C TRP A 266 7.66 14.90 12.95
N ASN A 267 8.97 14.68 12.83
CA ASN A 267 9.91 15.70 12.35
C ASN A 267 10.04 15.65 10.81
N HIS A 268 9.01 16.19 10.14
CA HIS A 268 8.76 16.08 8.70
C HIS A 268 9.91 16.51 7.75
N GLN A 269 10.85 17.36 8.19
CA GLN A 269 11.93 17.86 7.32
C GLN A 269 13.09 16.88 7.14
N SER A 270 13.36 15.99 8.11
CA SER A 270 14.53 15.11 8.06
C SER A 270 14.30 13.88 7.18
N LEU A 271 13.07 13.33 7.19
CA LEU A 271 12.74 12.10 6.48
C LEU A 271 12.69 12.29 4.96
N TRP A 272 12.02 13.34 4.48
CA TRP A 272 11.99 13.70 3.05
C TRP A 272 13.38 14.05 2.51
N ALA A 273 14.18 14.76 3.31
CA ALA A 273 15.56 15.08 2.94
C ALA A 273 16.46 13.84 2.93
N GLU A 274 16.18 12.83 3.75
CA GLU A 274 16.96 11.58 3.81
C GLU A 274 16.60 10.61 2.68
N LEU A 275 15.32 10.44 2.38
CA LEU A 275 14.83 9.65 1.24
C LEU A 275 15.37 10.23 -0.09
N SER A 276 15.27 11.55 -0.27
CA SER A 276 15.78 12.26 -1.46
C SER A 276 17.31 12.23 -1.62
N ARG A 277 18.07 12.06 -0.51
CA ARG A 277 19.54 12.00 -0.54
C ARG A 277 20.06 10.59 -0.86
N ARG A 278 19.33 9.54 -0.46
CA ARG A 278 19.76 8.14 -0.65
C ARG A 278 19.50 7.65 -2.09
N THR A 279 18.38 8.02 -2.69
CA THR A 279 18.04 7.74 -4.10
C THR A 279 19.14 8.18 -5.06
N LYS A 280 19.72 9.38 -4.87
CA LYS A 280 20.82 9.91 -5.71
C LYS A 280 22.12 9.09 -5.66
N LYS A 281 22.37 8.34 -4.58
CA LYS A 281 23.61 7.56 -4.40
C LYS A 281 23.51 6.17 -5.05
N THR A 282 22.34 5.56 -5.03
CA THR A 282 22.07 4.24 -5.65
C THR A 282 22.02 4.31 -7.18
N THR A 283 21.48 5.38 -7.77
CA THR A 283 21.43 5.56 -9.24
C THR A 283 22.81 5.48 -9.91
N ARG A 284 23.86 6.00 -9.24
CA ARG A 284 25.22 6.04 -9.81
C ARG A 284 25.89 4.66 -9.85
N ALA A 285 25.56 3.78 -8.91
CA ALA A 285 26.05 2.40 -8.88
C ALA A 285 25.28 1.50 -9.87
N ALA A 286 23.96 1.71 -9.99
CA ALA A 286 23.09 0.97 -10.91
C ALA A 286 23.44 1.22 -12.39
N VAL A 287 23.73 2.47 -12.79
CA VAL A 287 24.15 2.81 -14.16
C VAL A 287 25.45 2.10 -14.58
N VAL A 288 26.37 1.86 -13.63
CA VAL A 288 27.63 1.14 -13.91
C VAL A 288 27.37 -0.36 -14.08
N SER A 289 26.47 -0.94 -13.29
CA SER A 289 26.07 -2.36 -13.41
C SER A 289 25.24 -2.63 -14.67
N MET A 290 24.33 -1.73 -15.04
CA MET A 290 23.48 -1.86 -16.25
C MET A 290 24.31 -1.78 -17.53
N ARG A 291 25.32 -0.90 -17.60
CA ARG A 291 26.29 -0.86 -18.71
C ARG A 291 27.14 -2.13 -18.81
N LYS A 292 27.40 -2.81 -17.70
CA LYS A 292 28.07 -4.13 -17.71
C LYS A 292 27.14 -5.24 -18.20
N ALA A 293 25.87 -5.22 -17.80
CA ALA A 293 24.86 -6.19 -18.23
C ALA A 293 24.55 -6.06 -19.74
N ILE A 294 24.38 -4.83 -20.24
CA ILE A 294 24.17 -4.56 -21.68
C ILE A 294 25.36 -5.08 -22.52
N ARG A 295 26.59 -4.79 -22.11
CA ARG A 295 27.80 -5.33 -22.77
C ARG A 295 27.93 -6.84 -22.68
N ALA A 296 27.34 -7.48 -21.68
CA ALA A 296 27.33 -8.93 -21.55
C ALA A 296 26.29 -9.57 -22.49
N LEU A 297 25.14 -8.92 -22.68
CA LEU A 297 24.08 -9.34 -23.60
C LEU A 297 24.50 -9.18 -25.07
N GLU A 298 25.16 -8.08 -25.42
CA GLU A 298 25.73 -7.86 -26.76
C GLU A 298 26.77 -8.93 -27.14
N LYS A 299 27.55 -9.42 -26.16
CA LYS A 299 28.54 -10.49 -26.37
C LYS A 299 27.94 -11.86 -26.65
N VAL A 300 26.69 -12.09 -26.26
CA VAL A 300 25.96 -13.34 -26.54
C VAL A 300 24.98 -13.18 -27.71
N GLY A 301 25.11 -12.10 -28.49
CA GLY A 301 24.35 -11.88 -29.73
C GLY A 301 22.93 -11.38 -29.52
N ILE A 302 22.58 -10.92 -28.31
CA ILE A 302 21.26 -10.35 -28.02
C ILE A 302 21.35 -8.84 -28.21
N ASN A 303 20.74 -8.34 -29.29
CA ASN A 303 20.59 -6.91 -29.54
C ASN A 303 19.32 -6.40 -28.87
N ILE A 304 19.49 -5.49 -27.90
CA ILE A 304 18.39 -4.97 -27.08
C ILE A 304 17.45 -4.07 -27.92
N HIS A 305 17.89 -3.59 -29.09
CA HIS A 305 17.06 -2.82 -30.01
C HIS A 305 16.01 -3.66 -30.76
N ASP A 306 16.12 -4.99 -30.76
CA ASP A 306 15.16 -5.88 -31.44
C ASP A 306 13.97 -6.29 -30.55
N LEU A 307 13.91 -5.84 -29.30
CA LEU A 307 12.86 -6.17 -28.31
C LEU A 307 11.63 -5.25 -28.36
N HIS A 308 11.52 -4.36 -29.35
CA HIS A 308 10.45 -3.37 -29.45
C HIS A 308 9.49 -3.53 -30.66
N THR A 309 9.43 -4.72 -31.26
CA THR A 309 8.38 -5.11 -32.22
C THR A 309 7.54 -6.24 -31.68
#